data_AF-A0A432H049-F1
#
_entry.id   AF-A0A432H049-F1
#
_cell.length_a   1.000
_cell.length_b   1.000
_cell.length_c   1.000
_cell.angle_alpha   90.00
_cell.angle_beta   90.00
_cell.angle_gamma   90.00
#
_symmetry.space_group_name_H-M   'P 1'
#
loop_
_entity.id
_entity.type
_entity.pdbx_description
1 polymer ?
#
loop_
_entity_poly.entity_id
_entity_poly.type
_entity_poly.pdbx_seq_one_letter_code
_entity_poly.pdbx_strand_id
1 'polypeptide(L)'
;MHCVKWLLLLLVLVPGRVIADVEVCENPGIDFGGANGTPQQVTSIVSIPDSFIIQDLQVVVEISHPFIGDLTVDLASPGGTSLRLHDSDGGDTDNILLTYSDDGISNGSEPYSGGCYMQPSSGTLALFDGEQVAGTWSLSVFDGFPSNNDGTLESWCLRAFESPTRVTNPCAPPPVPEPKTPIADRVVLVLVDGLRYSEGLGHPTRQYVPNMDSIAQQGVIIEPFFNDGVTVTIEAIPAVMTGSWVGTTSFFDPDCQVNSIYSNTPYVHEYIRRQLGFSAQDCVYVLGPYCPWRGSFHRSYGPDYWPQWISTGGGDDANWMEAQTLLQTTKPRFLTLYLPDVDHAGHDGIWADYLAAIERADEIIGELWTWIQSDPDYADNTVMLITNDHGRHTTNFQGHGDGCNGCRQIECLAIGPGIRTGLISTIPRTTPDIAPTLARLLGAEAQFSSGEIMTEILEPGMFLRGDANMDGVLDISDVVTDLAVLFGGVTHNCHAALDNNDDNSLDIADPIHLLTHLFQGGPLPSLPHPNCGVDPTGASLGCAGHLRCE
;
A
#
# COMPACT_ATOMS: atom_id res chain seq x y z
N MET A 1 -49.73 -4.70 23.91
CA MET A 1 -48.83 -5.82 23.58
C MET A 1 -47.89 -5.33 22.49
N HIS A 2 -46.88 -4.52 22.78
CA HIS A 2 -45.54 -4.93 23.25
C HIS A 2 -44.97 -6.09 22.45
N CYS A 3 -44.19 -5.79 21.40
CA CYS A 3 -42.90 -6.42 21.22
C CYS A 3 -41.96 -5.47 20.48
N VAL A 4 -41.08 -4.91 21.29
CA VAL A 4 -39.86 -4.19 20.95
C VAL A 4 -38.97 -5.11 20.10
N LYS A 5 -38.55 -4.68 18.91
CA LYS A 5 -37.41 -5.25 18.17
C LYS A 5 -36.28 -4.23 18.26
N TRP A 6 -35.49 -4.33 19.31
CA TRP A 6 -34.13 -3.81 19.29
C TRP A 6 -33.30 -4.83 18.53
N LEU A 7 -32.97 -4.52 17.29
CA LEU A 7 -31.77 -5.08 16.67
C LEU A 7 -30.67 -4.09 17.05
N LEU A 8 -30.06 -4.28 18.22
CA LEU A 8 -28.73 -3.73 18.46
C LEU A 8 -27.82 -4.45 17.46
N LEU A 9 -27.44 -3.77 16.37
CA LEU A 9 -26.11 -4.01 15.83
C LEU A 9 -25.16 -3.64 16.97
N LEU A 10 -24.53 -4.64 17.59
CA LEU A 10 -23.24 -4.38 18.20
C LEU A 10 -22.30 -4.00 17.05
N LEU A 11 -22.26 -2.72 16.73
CA LEU A 11 -21.05 -2.12 16.20
C LEU A 11 -20.02 -2.30 17.33
N VAL A 12 -19.15 -3.30 17.17
CA VAL A 12 -17.89 -3.31 17.88
C VAL A 12 -17.16 -2.07 17.36
N LEU A 13 -17.28 -0.96 18.10
CA LEU A 13 -16.48 0.23 17.87
C LEU A 13 -15.03 -0.20 18.06
N VAL A 14 -14.33 -0.39 16.95
CA VAL A 14 -12.88 -0.53 16.97
C VAL A 14 -12.34 0.74 17.60
N PRO A 15 -11.50 0.67 18.66
CA PRO A 15 -11.02 1.87 19.33
C PRO A 15 -10.29 2.76 18.32
N GLY A 16 -10.77 4.00 18.16
CA GLY A 16 -10.07 5.05 17.42
C GLY A 16 -10.60 5.42 16.03
N ARG A 17 -11.60 4.71 15.45
CA ARG A 17 -12.25 5.15 14.20
C ARG A 17 -13.74 5.33 14.38
N VAL A 18 -14.17 6.58 14.25
CA VAL A 18 -15.56 6.92 14.01
C VAL A 18 -15.73 6.99 12.49
N ILE A 19 -16.63 6.19 11.93
CA ILE A 19 -16.94 6.25 10.49
C ILE A 19 -17.83 7.46 10.27
N ALA A 20 -17.42 8.38 9.40
CA ALA A 20 -18.21 9.54 9.05
C ALA A 20 -19.38 9.16 8.15
N ASP A 21 -20.52 9.83 8.35
CA ASP A 21 -21.66 9.71 7.44
C ASP A 21 -21.32 10.34 6.09
N VAL A 22 -20.49 11.39 6.11
CA VAL A 22 -19.87 12.00 4.93
C VAL A 22 -18.40 12.30 5.21
N GLU A 23 -17.54 11.86 4.29
CA GLU A 23 -16.14 12.28 4.19
C GLU A 23 -15.86 12.75 2.76
N VAL A 24 -15.46 14.01 2.60
CA VAL A 24 -15.07 14.57 1.30
C VAL A 24 -13.70 15.22 1.43
N CYS A 25 -12.79 14.81 0.56
CA CYS A 25 -11.39 15.24 0.57
C CYS A 25 -11.03 15.98 -0.72
N GLU A 26 -10.06 16.88 -0.62
CA GLU A 26 -9.37 17.50 -1.75
C GLU A 26 -7.86 17.40 -1.52
N ASN A 27 -7.13 17.17 -2.61
CA ASN A 27 -5.66 17.13 -2.62
C ASN A 27 -5.14 18.25 -3.53
N PRO A 28 -5.30 19.52 -3.11
CA PRO A 28 -5.16 20.63 -4.02
C PRO A 28 -3.71 20.89 -4.46
N GLY A 29 -2.71 20.49 -3.67
CA GLY A 29 -1.29 20.72 -3.98
C GLY A 29 -0.97 22.19 -4.26
N ILE A 30 -1.65 23.12 -3.55
CA ILE A 30 -1.54 24.56 -3.83
C ILE A 30 -0.37 25.15 -3.03
N ASP A 31 0.62 25.66 -3.74
CA ASP A 31 1.70 26.49 -3.17
C ASP A 31 1.13 27.84 -2.69
N PHE A 32 1.47 28.20 -1.46
CA PHE A 32 1.10 29.48 -0.84
C PHE A 32 2.29 30.27 -0.28
N GLY A 33 3.53 29.90 -0.58
CA GLY A 33 4.74 30.57 -0.09
C GLY A 33 5.01 31.95 -0.71
N GLY A 34 4.13 32.47 -1.57
CA GLY A 34 4.11 33.88 -1.98
C GLY A 34 5.37 34.44 -2.68
N ALA A 35 5.25 34.86 -3.94
CA ALA A 35 6.40 35.41 -4.67
C ALA A 35 7.07 36.62 -3.95
N ASN A 36 8.39 36.53 -3.78
CA ASN A 36 9.26 37.45 -3.04
C ASN A 36 8.91 37.63 -1.56
N GLY A 37 8.35 36.61 -0.90
CA GLY A 37 7.92 36.68 0.49
C GLY A 37 6.74 37.62 0.70
N THR A 38 5.78 37.62 -0.25
CA THR A 38 4.54 38.39 -0.13
C THR A 38 3.47 37.52 0.52
N PRO A 39 2.87 37.91 1.66
CA PRO A 39 1.77 37.18 2.28
C PRO A 39 0.67 36.81 1.27
N GLN A 40 0.42 35.51 1.14
CA GLN A 40 -0.57 34.95 0.23
C GLN A 40 -1.57 34.12 1.03
N GLN A 41 -2.86 34.32 0.74
CA GLN A 41 -3.92 33.42 1.18
C GLN A 41 -4.32 32.54 0.02
N VAL A 42 -4.41 31.24 0.27
CA VAL A 42 -4.99 30.26 -0.67
C VAL A 42 -6.25 29.67 -0.08
N THR A 43 -7.17 29.27 -0.96
CA THR A 43 -8.45 28.68 -0.56
C THR A 43 -8.72 27.45 -1.42
N SER A 44 -8.99 26.33 -0.76
CA SER A 44 -9.49 25.10 -1.38
C SER A 44 -10.96 24.87 -0.98
N ILE A 45 -11.75 24.24 -1.86
CA ILE A 45 -13.19 24.07 -1.67
C ILE A 45 -13.60 22.60 -1.83
N VAL A 46 -14.51 22.13 -0.98
CA VAL A 46 -15.24 20.85 -1.17
C VAL A 46 -16.72 21.15 -1.37
N SER A 47 -17.38 20.38 -2.24
CA SER A 47 -18.83 20.46 -2.45
C SER A 47 -19.50 19.18 -1.96
N ILE A 48 -20.38 19.31 -0.97
CA ILE A 48 -21.07 18.17 -0.36
C ILE A 48 -22.51 18.12 -0.87
N PRO A 49 -22.91 17.07 -1.62
CA PRO A 49 -24.27 16.91 -2.11
C PRO A 49 -25.22 16.29 -1.07
N ASP A 50 -24.68 15.55 -0.11
CA ASP A 50 -25.42 14.92 0.99
C ASP A 50 -26.10 15.95 1.86
N SER A 51 -27.26 15.59 2.42
CA SER A 51 -28.08 16.52 3.20
C SER A 51 -28.54 15.92 4.52
N PHE A 52 -27.94 16.41 5.60
CA PHE A 52 -28.35 16.17 6.98
C PHE A 52 -27.91 17.34 7.87
N ILE A 53 -28.42 17.35 9.10
CA ILE A 53 -28.05 18.34 10.11
C ILE A 53 -26.82 17.84 10.86
N ILE A 54 -25.76 18.63 10.88
CA ILE A 54 -24.50 18.31 11.54
C ILE A 54 -24.76 18.16 13.04
N GLN A 55 -24.28 17.07 13.62
CA GLN A 55 -24.23 16.84 15.06
C GLN A 55 -22.80 16.74 15.61
N ASP A 56 -21.82 16.56 14.72
CA ASP A 56 -20.39 16.60 15.02
C ASP A 56 -19.61 16.82 13.71
N LEU A 57 -18.40 17.36 13.81
CA LEU A 57 -17.55 17.70 12.67
C LEU A 57 -16.08 17.46 13.00
N GLN A 58 -15.33 16.90 12.04
CA GLN A 58 -13.87 16.76 12.11
C GLN A 58 -13.25 17.26 10.80
N VAL A 59 -12.03 17.80 10.88
CA VAL A 59 -11.32 18.32 9.71
C VAL A 59 -9.91 17.76 9.65
N VAL A 60 -9.58 17.02 8.61
CA VAL A 60 -8.23 16.53 8.35
C VAL A 60 -7.49 17.60 7.55
N VAL A 61 -6.28 17.97 7.95
CA VAL A 61 -5.46 18.99 7.26
C VAL A 61 -4.03 18.50 7.16
N GLU A 62 -3.48 18.54 5.95
CA GLU A 62 -2.08 18.24 5.62
C GLU A 62 -1.45 19.43 4.90
N ILE A 63 -0.43 20.01 5.51
CA ILE A 63 0.32 21.16 5.01
C ILE A 63 1.81 20.88 5.17
N SER A 64 2.55 20.96 4.08
CA SER A 64 4.02 21.02 4.10
C SER A 64 4.45 22.47 4.32
N HIS A 65 5.17 22.75 5.40
CA HIS A 65 5.70 24.09 5.71
C HIS A 65 6.84 24.01 6.74
N PRO A 66 7.95 24.76 6.59
CA PRO A 66 9.10 24.70 7.49
C PRO A 66 8.88 25.41 8.85
N PHE A 67 7.88 26.30 8.95
CA PHE A 67 7.60 27.04 10.18
C PHE A 67 6.08 27.21 10.38
N ILE A 68 5.39 26.21 10.92
CA ILE A 68 3.92 26.27 11.03
C ILE A 68 3.42 27.40 11.96
N GLY A 69 4.29 27.99 12.77
CA GLY A 69 4.02 29.20 13.53
C GLY A 69 3.68 30.42 12.67
N ASP A 70 4.00 30.40 11.37
CA ASP A 70 3.66 31.50 10.45
C ASP A 70 2.23 31.39 9.89
N LEU A 71 1.59 30.24 10.08
CA LEU A 71 0.34 29.90 9.40
C LEU A 71 -0.89 30.27 10.20
N THR A 72 -1.95 30.63 9.47
CA THR A 72 -3.31 30.63 9.96
C THR A 72 -4.20 29.82 9.03
N VAL A 73 -5.07 28.97 9.61
CA VAL A 73 -5.95 28.07 8.86
C VAL A 73 -7.39 28.28 9.30
N ASP A 74 -8.27 28.64 8.37
CA ASP A 74 -9.67 28.96 8.61
C ASP A 74 -10.60 28.03 7.81
N LEU A 75 -11.59 27.45 8.48
CA LEU A 75 -12.69 26.69 7.87
C LEU A 75 -13.95 27.56 7.80
N ALA A 76 -14.63 27.58 6.66
CA ALA A 76 -15.93 28.22 6.51
C ALA A 76 -17.01 27.28 5.95
N SER A 77 -18.21 27.35 6.52
CA SER A 77 -19.38 26.56 6.13
C SER A 77 -20.24 27.27 5.07
N PRO A 78 -21.12 26.52 4.37
CA PRO A 78 -22.12 27.10 3.48
C PRO A 78 -23.11 28.03 4.20
N GLY A 79 -23.30 27.83 5.51
CA GLY A 79 -24.15 28.64 6.38
C GLY A 79 -23.56 30.01 6.73
N GLY A 80 -22.28 30.24 6.40
CA GLY A 80 -21.55 31.49 6.70
C GLY A 80 -20.84 31.50 8.05
N THR A 81 -20.81 30.37 8.77
CA THR A 81 -20.02 30.21 9.99
C THR A 81 -18.56 29.97 9.64
N SER A 82 -17.64 30.48 10.45
CA SER A 82 -16.20 30.35 10.24
C SER A 82 -15.48 30.05 11.57
N LEU A 83 -14.45 29.20 11.50
CA LEU A 83 -13.63 28.78 12.63
C LEU A 83 -12.14 28.76 12.26
N ARG A 84 -11.33 29.37 13.13
CA ARG A 84 -9.86 29.31 13.10
C ARG A 84 -9.38 27.97 13.66
N LEU A 85 -8.89 27.10 12.79
CA LEU A 85 -8.35 25.78 13.16
C LEU A 85 -6.92 25.87 13.70
N HIS A 86 -6.06 26.68 13.07
CA HIS A 86 -4.65 26.88 13.44
C HIS A 86 -4.34 28.37 13.51
N ASP A 87 -3.74 28.86 14.59
CA ASP A 87 -3.52 30.30 14.83
C ASP A 87 -2.06 30.63 15.22
N SER A 88 -1.14 30.46 14.27
CA SER A 88 0.29 30.73 14.46
C SER A 88 0.92 29.92 15.62
N ASP A 89 0.36 28.74 15.91
CA ASP A 89 0.91 27.83 16.90
C ASP A 89 2.03 26.95 16.32
N GLY A 90 2.83 26.32 17.19
CA GLY A 90 3.87 25.37 16.78
C GLY A 90 5.26 25.98 16.52
N GLY A 91 5.38 27.31 16.39
CA GLY A 91 6.67 28.00 16.23
C GLY A 91 7.48 27.44 15.05
N ASP A 92 8.73 27.03 15.30
CA ASP A 92 9.63 26.48 14.27
C ASP A 92 9.38 24.98 13.97
N THR A 93 8.19 24.47 14.26
CA THR A 93 7.83 23.08 13.93
C THR A 93 7.52 22.97 12.46
N ASP A 94 8.03 21.92 11.82
CA ASP A 94 7.69 21.58 10.44
C ASP A 94 6.31 20.92 10.36
N ASN A 95 5.56 21.28 9.33
CA ASN A 95 4.36 20.63 8.79
C ASN A 95 3.15 20.53 9.74
N ILE A 96 1.96 20.53 9.15
CA ILE A 96 0.71 20.17 9.83
C ILE A 96 0.22 18.88 9.21
N LEU A 97 0.01 17.85 10.03
CA LEU A 97 -0.69 16.62 9.69
C LEU A 97 -1.60 16.26 10.86
N LEU A 98 -2.78 16.89 10.88
CA LEU A 98 -3.71 16.81 12.00
C LEU A 98 -5.13 16.46 11.56
N THR A 99 -5.87 15.84 12.48
CA THR A 99 -7.34 15.86 12.45
C THR A 99 -7.84 16.77 13.56
N TYR A 100 -8.46 17.88 13.20
CA TYR A 100 -9.11 18.76 14.16
C TYR A 100 -10.42 18.13 14.63
N SER A 101 -10.62 18.09 15.95
CA SER A 101 -11.82 17.56 16.60
C SER A 101 -12.00 18.17 17.99
N ASP A 102 -13.26 18.35 18.42
CA ASP A 102 -13.58 18.83 19.78
C ASP A 102 -13.14 17.88 20.89
N ASP A 103 -13.11 16.59 20.59
CA ASP A 103 -12.59 15.56 21.49
C ASP A 103 -11.08 15.35 21.37
N GLY A 104 -10.40 16.17 20.56
CA GLY A 104 -8.96 16.14 20.42
C GLY A 104 -8.22 16.42 21.73
N ILE A 105 -6.92 16.10 21.76
CA ILE A 105 -6.04 16.65 22.78
C ILE A 105 -5.97 18.17 22.66
N SER A 106 -5.55 18.85 23.74
CA SER A 106 -5.34 20.30 23.70
C SER A 106 -4.36 20.68 22.58
N ASN A 107 -4.65 21.76 21.88
CA ASN A 107 -3.81 22.28 20.81
C ASN A 107 -2.35 22.45 21.28
N GLY A 108 -1.39 21.99 20.47
CA GLY A 108 0.05 22.05 20.76
C GLY A 108 0.55 21.13 21.88
N SER A 109 -0.28 20.22 22.42
CA SER A 109 0.16 19.28 23.47
C SER A 109 0.96 18.06 22.96
N GLU A 110 0.89 17.79 21.66
CA GLU A 110 1.71 16.82 20.94
C GLU A 110 2.19 17.47 19.62
N PRO A 111 3.20 16.89 18.93
CA PRO A 111 3.63 17.38 17.63
C PRO A 111 2.46 17.47 16.63
N TYR A 112 2.49 18.50 15.77
CA TYR A 112 1.48 18.74 14.72
C TYR A 112 1.48 17.68 13.61
N SER A 113 2.44 16.75 13.65
CA SER A 113 2.54 15.54 12.81
C SER A 113 2.48 14.25 13.63
N GLY A 114 2.19 14.32 14.94
CA GLY A 114 2.08 13.17 15.85
C GLY A 114 0.80 12.34 15.68
N GLY A 115 -0.06 12.75 14.74
CA GLY A 115 -1.29 12.07 14.33
C GLY A 115 -2.41 12.01 15.38
N CYS A 116 -2.27 12.68 16.53
CA CYS A 116 -3.39 12.83 17.46
C CYS A 116 -4.48 13.72 16.86
N TYR A 117 -5.74 13.41 17.18
CA TYR A 117 -6.82 14.36 16.99
C TYR A 117 -6.54 15.54 17.91
N MET A 118 -6.61 16.76 17.40
CA MET A 118 -6.22 17.97 18.13
C MET A 118 -7.38 18.96 18.13
N GLN A 119 -7.55 19.70 19.23
CA GLN A 119 -8.53 20.77 19.27
C GLN A 119 -8.08 21.94 18.37
N PRO A 120 -9.01 22.70 17.76
CA PRO A 120 -8.69 23.97 17.11
C PRO A 120 -7.92 24.91 18.06
N SER A 121 -7.04 25.75 17.52
CA SER A 121 -6.29 26.76 18.30
C SER A 121 -7.20 27.66 19.12
N SER A 122 -8.39 27.96 18.59
CA SER A 122 -9.43 28.67 19.32
C SER A 122 -10.82 28.19 18.90
N GLY A 123 -11.79 28.29 19.81
CA GLY A 123 -13.17 27.88 19.53
C GLY A 123 -13.36 26.35 19.56
N THR A 124 -14.39 25.89 18.85
CA THR A 124 -14.85 24.49 18.85
C THR A 124 -15.59 24.21 17.54
N LEU A 125 -15.43 23.01 16.99
CA LEU A 125 -16.11 22.53 15.78
C LEU A 125 -17.62 22.38 16.00
N ALA A 126 -18.08 22.24 17.25
CA ALA A 126 -19.49 22.32 17.63
C ALA A 126 -20.16 23.66 17.26
N LEU A 127 -19.40 24.68 16.83
CA LEU A 127 -19.97 25.88 16.19
C LEU A 127 -20.79 25.57 14.94
N PHE A 128 -20.49 24.47 14.25
CA PHE A 128 -21.19 24.02 13.05
C PHE A 128 -22.39 23.11 13.37
N ASP A 129 -22.58 22.70 14.63
CA ASP A 129 -23.70 21.85 15.03
C ASP A 129 -25.04 22.54 14.76
N GLY A 130 -25.97 21.80 14.16
CA GLY A 130 -27.28 22.33 13.77
C GLY A 130 -27.30 22.98 12.37
N GLU A 131 -26.16 23.14 11.70
CA GLU A 131 -26.12 23.57 10.31
C GLU A 131 -26.41 22.43 9.33
N GLN A 132 -26.74 22.80 8.10
CA GLN A 132 -26.88 21.86 6.99
C GLN A 132 -25.50 21.55 6.41
N VAL A 133 -25.17 20.26 6.27
CA VAL A 133 -23.88 19.84 5.70
C VAL A 133 -23.78 20.15 4.19
N ALA A 134 -24.92 20.09 3.48
CA ALA A 134 -25.00 20.30 2.05
C ALA A 134 -24.52 21.70 1.64
N GLY A 135 -23.60 21.76 0.67
CA GLY A 135 -23.13 23.02 0.09
C GLY A 135 -21.62 23.08 -0.08
N THR A 136 -21.12 24.30 -0.30
CA THR A 136 -19.70 24.58 -0.50
C THR A 136 -19.03 24.94 0.82
N TRP A 137 -18.07 24.12 1.22
CA TRP A 137 -17.15 24.38 2.32
C TRP A 137 -15.82 24.88 1.77
N SER A 138 -15.13 25.72 2.51
CA SER A 138 -13.82 26.22 2.12
C SER A 138 -12.82 26.17 3.27
N LEU A 139 -11.61 25.71 2.97
CA LEU A 139 -10.44 25.82 3.85
C LEU A 139 -9.51 26.89 3.28
N SER A 140 -9.17 27.89 4.09
CA SER A 140 -8.23 28.95 3.71
C SER A 140 -6.97 28.87 4.55
N VAL A 141 -5.82 28.93 3.89
CA VAL A 141 -4.50 28.95 4.53
C VAL A 141 -3.84 30.28 4.21
N PHE A 142 -3.37 30.98 5.22
CA PHE A 142 -2.64 32.24 5.08
C PHE A 142 -1.32 32.15 5.83
N ASP A 143 -0.23 32.45 5.13
CA ASP A 143 1.11 32.58 5.69
C ASP A 143 1.42 34.06 5.98
N GLY A 144 1.70 34.35 7.24
CA GLY A 144 2.05 35.68 7.72
C GLY A 144 3.49 36.10 7.48
N PHE A 145 4.42 35.16 7.25
CA PHE A 145 5.85 35.40 7.09
C PHE A 145 6.50 34.60 5.95
N PRO A 146 5.93 34.62 4.73
CA PRO A 146 6.39 33.76 3.65
C PRO A 146 7.81 34.06 3.18
N SER A 147 8.45 33.01 2.67
CA SER A 147 9.63 33.01 1.83
C SER A 147 9.34 32.24 0.53
N ASN A 148 10.12 32.47 -0.53
CA ASN A 148 9.77 31.90 -1.85
C ASN A 148 9.59 30.37 -1.81
N ASN A 149 8.35 29.92 -2.06
CA ASN A 149 7.95 28.52 -2.18
C ASN A 149 8.25 27.67 -0.92
N ASP A 150 7.84 28.15 0.24
CA ASP A 150 8.02 27.44 1.52
C ASP A 150 6.75 26.76 2.05
N GLY A 151 5.59 26.87 1.38
CA GLY A 151 4.35 26.30 1.87
C GLY A 151 3.48 25.66 0.82
N THR A 152 2.97 24.45 1.07
CA THR A 152 2.00 23.76 0.20
C THR A 152 0.85 23.19 1.02
N LEU A 153 -0.40 23.47 0.59
CA LEU A 153 -1.59 22.77 1.10
C LEU A 153 -1.72 21.47 0.31
N GLU A 154 -1.31 20.36 0.93
CA GLU A 154 -1.23 19.05 0.28
C GLU A 154 -2.62 18.44 0.15
N SER A 155 -3.32 18.31 1.29
CA SER A 155 -4.63 17.70 1.36
C SER A 155 -5.47 18.24 2.51
N TRP A 156 -6.79 18.12 2.40
CA TRP A 156 -7.70 18.27 3.52
C TRP A 156 -9.01 17.51 3.30
N CYS A 157 -9.65 17.09 4.39
CA CYS A 157 -10.95 16.41 4.35
C CYS A 157 -11.91 17.01 5.37
N LEU A 158 -13.19 17.13 4.99
CA LEU A 158 -14.29 17.38 5.92
C LEU A 158 -14.98 16.06 6.26
N ARG A 159 -15.09 15.74 7.55
CA ARG A 159 -15.83 14.59 8.08
C ARG A 159 -17.02 15.10 8.89
N ALA A 160 -18.23 14.78 8.46
CA ALA A 160 -19.46 15.21 9.11
C ALA A 160 -20.31 14.02 9.57
N PHE A 161 -20.99 14.19 10.69
CA PHE A 161 -21.75 13.13 11.35
C PHE A 161 -23.19 13.58 11.65
N GLU A 162 -24.17 12.71 11.42
CA GLU A 162 -25.59 12.94 11.71
C GLU A 162 -25.96 12.65 13.18
N SER A 163 -25.00 12.14 13.95
CA SER A 163 -25.11 11.87 15.38
C SER A 163 -23.84 12.33 16.11
N PRO A 164 -23.94 12.79 17.39
CA PRO A 164 -22.77 13.17 18.15
C PRO A 164 -21.80 12.00 18.28
N THR A 165 -20.51 12.24 18.04
CA THR A 165 -19.48 11.20 18.15
C THR A 165 -18.60 11.44 19.36
N ARG A 166 -17.79 10.44 19.71
CA ARG A 166 -16.82 10.59 20.79
C ARG A 166 -15.49 9.93 20.49
N VAL A 167 -14.41 10.71 20.48
CA VAL A 167 -13.05 10.18 20.34
C VAL A 167 -12.48 9.82 21.72
N THR A 168 -12.58 8.56 22.12
CA THR A 168 -12.18 8.12 23.48
C THR A 168 -10.68 8.00 23.70
N ASN A 169 -9.90 7.88 22.61
CA ASN A 169 -8.45 7.95 22.64
C ASN A 169 -8.00 8.77 21.43
N PRO A 170 -7.89 10.09 21.57
CA PRO A 170 -7.52 11.00 20.48
C PRO A 170 -6.16 10.67 19.88
N CYS A 171 -5.33 9.97 20.67
CA CYS A 171 -4.03 9.50 20.25
C CYS A 171 -3.99 8.01 19.83
N ALA A 172 -5.13 7.34 19.66
CA ALA A 172 -5.15 5.99 19.12
C ALA A 172 -4.81 5.99 17.62
N PRO A 173 -3.88 5.13 17.16
CA PRO A 173 -3.69 4.94 15.73
C PRO A 173 -5.01 4.46 15.09
N PRO A 174 -5.34 4.92 13.86
CA PRO A 174 -6.41 4.31 13.08
C PRO A 174 -6.34 2.78 13.11
N PRO A 175 -7.49 2.08 13.15
CA PRO A 175 -7.58 0.64 13.06
C PRO A 175 -6.77 0.13 11.87
N VAL A 176 -5.98 -0.89 12.14
CA VAL A 176 -5.22 -1.61 11.14
C VAL A 176 -6.13 -2.74 10.63
N PRO A 177 -6.24 -2.95 9.29
CA PRO A 177 -6.96 -4.07 8.72
C PRO A 177 -6.50 -5.40 9.35
N GLU A 178 -7.45 -6.31 9.56
CA GLU A 178 -7.12 -7.66 9.99
C GLU A 178 -6.41 -8.39 8.83
N PRO A 179 -5.36 -9.19 9.11
CA PRO A 179 -4.69 -10.00 8.10
C PRO A 179 -5.65 -10.93 7.34
N LYS A 180 -5.49 -10.99 6.02
CA LYS A 180 -6.12 -11.99 5.14
C LYS A 180 -5.24 -13.22 5.00
N THR A 181 -5.80 -14.33 4.50
CA THR A 181 -5.00 -15.50 4.14
C THR A 181 -3.98 -15.14 3.05
N PRO A 182 -2.68 -15.42 3.26
CA PRO A 182 -1.64 -15.17 2.26
C PRO A 182 -1.78 -16.09 1.04
N ILE A 183 -1.28 -15.64 -0.11
CA ILE A 183 -1.10 -16.46 -1.32
C ILE A 183 0.29 -17.11 -1.32
N ALA A 184 1.26 -16.37 -0.82
CA ALA A 184 2.64 -16.79 -0.70
C ALA A 184 3.17 -16.43 0.68
N ASP A 185 4.10 -17.24 1.19
CA ASP A 185 4.78 -16.96 2.44
C ASP A 185 5.81 -15.83 2.28
N ARG A 186 6.32 -15.67 1.06
CA ARG A 186 7.39 -14.73 0.75
C ARG A 186 7.12 -13.98 -0.54
N VAL A 187 7.58 -12.73 -0.57
CA VAL A 187 7.55 -11.90 -1.76
C VAL A 187 8.94 -11.31 -1.99
N VAL A 188 9.36 -11.26 -3.26
CA VAL A 188 10.56 -10.56 -3.70
C VAL A 188 10.16 -9.54 -4.76
N LEU A 189 10.49 -8.27 -4.53
CA LEU A 189 10.34 -7.19 -5.51
C LEU A 189 11.71 -6.84 -6.07
N VAL A 190 11.90 -6.97 -7.38
CA VAL A 190 13.11 -6.51 -8.09
C VAL A 190 12.78 -5.24 -8.87
N LEU A 191 13.55 -4.18 -8.64
CA LEU A 191 13.41 -2.87 -9.28
C LEU A 191 14.65 -2.58 -10.14
N VAL A 192 14.52 -2.57 -11.46
CA VAL A 192 15.62 -2.30 -12.40
C VAL A 192 15.56 -0.86 -12.91
N ASP A 193 16.27 0.07 -12.28
CA ASP A 193 16.16 1.50 -12.56
C ASP A 193 16.45 1.83 -14.03
N GLY A 194 15.60 2.64 -14.67
CA GLY A 194 15.88 3.19 -16.00
C GLY A 194 15.90 2.17 -17.15
N LEU A 195 15.39 0.95 -16.95
CA LEU A 195 15.28 -0.03 -18.02
C LEU A 195 14.14 0.34 -18.99
N ARG A 196 14.50 0.65 -20.24
CA ARG A 196 13.52 1.00 -21.28
C ARG A 196 12.92 -0.26 -21.87
N TYR A 197 11.58 -0.31 -21.91
CA TYR A 197 10.81 -1.47 -22.32
C TYR A 197 11.22 -2.08 -23.68
N SER A 198 11.65 -1.25 -24.65
CA SER A 198 12.05 -1.73 -25.99
C SER A 198 13.34 -2.54 -26.01
N GLU A 199 14.16 -2.48 -24.96
CA GLU A 199 15.38 -3.28 -24.79
C GLU A 199 15.20 -4.44 -23.81
N GLY A 200 14.11 -4.44 -23.01
CA GLY A 200 13.74 -5.53 -22.10
C GLY A 200 12.72 -6.51 -22.71
N LEU A 201 11.62 -6.79 -22.00
CA LEU A 201 10.62 -7.79 -22.44
C LEU A 201 9.85 -7.34 -23.68
N GLY A 202 9.82 -6.03 -23.95
CA GLY A 202 9.27 -5.44 -25.16
C GLY A 202 10.16 -5.58 -26.40
N HIS A 203 11.41 -6.04 -26.24
CA HIS A 203 12.28 -6.31 -27.38
C HIS A 203 11.73 -7.50 -28.20
N PRO A 204 11.62 -7.42 -29.54
CA PRO A 204 10.97 -8.48 -30.36
C PRO A 204 11.53 -9.89 -30.22
N THR A 205 12.80 -10.00 -29.82
CA THR A 205 13.49 -11.28 -29.58
C THR A 205 14.01 -11.43 -28.15
N ARG A 206 13.76 -10.44 -27.27
CA ARG A 206 14.25 -10.41 -25.87
C ARG A 206 15.72 -10.78 -25.70
N GLN A 207 16.57 -10.38 -26.67
CA GLN A 207 17.96 -10.85 -26.76
C GLN A 207 18.84 -10.36 -25.62
N TYR A 208 18.49 -9.22 -24.99
CA TYR A 208 19.23 -8.63 -23.87
C TYR A 208 18.71 -9.09 -22.52
N VAL A 209 17.57 -9.79 -22.49
CA VAL A 209 16.94 -10.27 -21.25
C VAL A 209 16.54 -11.76 -21.34
N PRO A 210 17.48 -12.65 -21.75
CA PRO A 210 17.17 -14.06 -21.96
C PRO A 210 16.72 -14.80 -20.70
N ASN A 211 17.15 -14.39 -19.51
CA ASN A 211 16.71 -15.00 -18.25
C ASN A 211 15.27 -14.60 -17.94
N MET A 212 14.92 -13.31 -18.04
CA MET A 212 13.54 -12.84 -17.88
C MET A 212 12.61 -13.46 -18.92
N ASP A 213 13.04 -13.64 -20.18
CA ASP A 213 12.26 -14.34 -21.19
C ASP A 213 11.99 -15.82 -20.83
N SER A 214 13.02 -16.51 -20.33
CA SER A 214 12.91 -17.90 -19.90
C SER A 214 11.97 -18.07 -18.70
N ILE A 215 12.12 -17.25 -17.67
CA ILE A 215 11.29 -17.33 -16.46
C ILE A 215 9.86 -16.82 -16.70
N ALA A 216 9.62 -15.96 -17.69
CA ALA A 216 8.27 -15.53 -18.06
C ALA A 216 7.34 -16.68 -18.47
N GLN A 217 7.90 -17.81 -18.92
CA GLN A 217 7.11 -19.02 -19.20
C GLN A 217 6.50 -19.63 -17.92
N GLN A 218 7.03 -19.29 -16.75
CA GLN A 218 6.60 -19.73 -15.43
C GLN A 218 5.66 -18.72 -14.74
N GLY A 219 5.25 -17.65 -15.43
CA GLY A 219 4.41 -16.63 -14.81
C GLY A 219 3.60 -15.80 -15.80
N VAL A 220 3.35 -14.54 -15.41
CA VAL A 220 2.57 -13.58 -16.17
C VAL A 220 3.40 -12.34 -16.48
N ILE A 221 3.55 -12.04 -17.77
CA ILE A 221 3.93 -10.70 -18.22
C ILE A 221 2.68 -9.83 -18.24
N ILE A 222 2.73 -8.65 -17.64
CA ILE A 222 1.63 -7.69 -17.71
C ILE A 222 1.99 -6.64 -18.76
N GLU A 223 1.23 -6.61 -19.85
CA GLU A 223 1.51 -5.75 -21.00
C GLU A 223 0.21 -5.21 -21.62
N PRO A 224 -0.04 -3.88 -21.58
CA PRO A 224 0.91 -2.84 -21.18
C PRO A 224 0.93 -2.57 -19.67
N PHE A 225 2.11 -2.24 -19.15
CA PHE A 225 2.31 -1.69 -17.81
C PHE A 225 2.97 -0.31 -17.91
N PHE A 226 2.47 0.67 -17.15
CA PHE A 226 2.93 2.05 -17.26
C PHE A 226 3.31 2.68 -15.91
N ASN A 227 4.40 3.46 -15.91
CA ASN A 227 4.51 4.62 -15.05
C ASN A 227 3.51 5.68 -15.54
N ASP A 228 2.46 5.88 -14.76
CA ASP A 228 1.36 6.78 -15.05
C ASP A 228 1.54 8.20 -14.50
N GLY A 229 2.58 8.44 -13.69
CA GLY A 229 2.93 9.73 -13.10
C GLY A 229 4.26 10.28 -13.57
N VAL A 230 5.17 10.54 -12.63
CA VAL A 230 6.48 11.19 -12.89
C VAL A 230 7.53 10.13 -13.20
N THR A 231 8.20 10.25 -14.34
CA THR A 231 9.21 9.30 -14.83
C THR A 231 10.62 9.62 -14.34
N VAL A 232 10.74 9.90 -13.03
CA VAL A 232 11.99 10.21 -12.32
C VAL A 232 12.07 9.37 -11.06
N THR A 233 13.24 8.78 -10.80
CA THR A 233 13.48 7.81 -9.72
C THR A 233 12.99 8.26 -8.34
N ILE A 234 13.32 9.49 -7.93
CA ILE A 234 12.99 10.01 -6.60
C ILE A 234 11.48 10.12 -6.34
N GLU A 235 10.66 10.17 -7.39
CA GLU A 235 9.20 10.20 -7.29
C GLU A 235 8.61 8.79 -7.53
N ALA A 236 9.14 8.09 -8.52
CA ALA A 236 8.60 6.82 -8.99
C ALA A 236 8.85 5.66 -8.02
N ILE A 237 10.03 5.57 -7.38
CA ILE A 237 10.30 4.50 -6.42
C ILE A 237 9.38 4.60 -5.20
N PRO A 238 9.22 5.78 -4.55
CA PRO A 238 8.18 5.94 -3.54
C PRO A 238 6.78 5.55 -4.03
N ALA A 239 6.38 5.95 -5.24
CA ALA A 239 5.06 5.62 -5.79
C ALA A 239 4.84 4.11 -6.00
N VAL A 240 5.89 3.37 -6.40
CA VAL A 240 5.85 1.89 -6.46
C VAL A 240 5.59 1.30 -5.08
N MET A 241 6.23 1.85 -4.06
CA MET A 241 6.23 1.31 -2.70
C MET A 241 4.97 1.69 -1.92
N THR A 242 4.38 2.86 -2.17
CA THR A 242 3.10 3.30 -1.58
C THR A 242 1.89 2.83 -2.39
N GLY A 243 2.09 2.55 -3.68
CA GLY A 243 1.00 2.35 -4.64
C GLY A 243 0.19 3.63 -4.86
N SER A 244 0.83 4.79 -4.85
CA SER A 244 0.16 6.08 -4.96
C SER A 244 1.12 7.22 -5.34
N TRP A 245 0.62 8.20 -6.11
CA TRP A 245 1.33 9.44 -6.45
C TRP A 245 1.02 10.61 -5.49
N VAL A 246 0.66 10.33 -4.23
CA VAL A 246 0.34 11.34 -3.19
C VAL A 246 1.56 12.17 -2.74
N GLY A 247 2.71 11.99 -3.41
CA GLY A 247 3.89 12.83 -3.25
C GLY A 247 4.80 12.41 -2.10
N THR A 248 5.88 13.16 -1.96
CA THR A 248 6.92 12.96 -0.96
C THR A 248 7.29 14.29 -0.34
N THR A 249 7.70 14.27 0.93
CA THR A 249 8.12 15.46 1.64
C THR A 249 9.61 15.41 1.92
N SER A 250 10.30 16.51 1.61
CA SER A 250 11.72 16.66 1.92
C SER A 250 11.94 16.72 3.43
N PHE A 251 12.98 16.05 3.91
CA PHE A 251 13.38 16.10 5.31
C PHE A 251 14.89 15.86 5.44
N PHE A 252 15.47 16.26 6.56
CA PHE A 252 16.85 15.89 6.89
C PHE A 252 16.85 14.48 7.50
N ASP A 253 17.49 13.51 6.84
CA ASP A 253 17.59 12.15 7.34
C ASP A 253 18.73 12.05 8.39
N PRO A 254 18.40 11.80 9.67
CA PRO A 254 19.40 11.75 10.72
C PRO A 254 20.27 10.49 10.67
N ASP A 255 19.83 9.39 10.04
CA ASP A 255 20.65 8.18 9.96
C ASP A 255 21.71 8.32 8.86
N CYS A 256 21.36 9.04 7.77
CA CYS A 256 22.27 9.27 6.64
C CYS A 256 23.05 10.59 6.72
N GLN A 257 22.61 11.53 7.56
CA GLN A 257 23.16 12.88 7.68
C GLN A 257 23.10 13.69 6.36
N VAL A 258 22.03 13.51 5.58
CA VAL A 258 21.80 14.21 4.32
C VAL A 258 20.31 14.58 4.18
N ASN A 259 20.00 15.57 3.34
CA ASN A 259 18.62 15.80 2.93
C ASN A 259 18.15 14.60 2.09
N SER A 260 16.97 14.09 2.43
CA SER A 260 16.29 13.00 1.75
C SER A 260 14.80 13.35 1.64
N ILE A 261 13.99 12.37 1.29
CA ILE A 261 12.53 12.46 1.25
C ILE A 261 11.91 11.32 2.05
N TYR A 262 10.74 11.56 2.60
CA TYR A 262 9.86 10.51 3.10
C TYR A 262 8.54 10.53 2.34
N SER A 263 7.83 9.42 2.34
CA SER A 263 6.58 9.26 1.60
C SER A 263 5.40 9.72 2.42
N ASN A 264 4.45 10.44 1.82
CA ASN A 264 3.29 10.97 2.56
C ASN A 264 2.28 9.88 2.95
N THR A 265 2.35 8.72 2.28
CA THR A 265 1.57 7.52 2.60
C THR A 265 2.49 6.34 2.93
N PRO A 266 2.04 5.36 3.74
CA PRO A 266 2.87 4.22 4.14
C PRO A 266 3.32 3.37 2.95
N TYR A 267 4.55 2.87 3.05
CA TYR A 267 5.06 1.82 2.19
C TYR A 267 4.36 0.49 2.44
N VAL A 268 4.37 -0.35 1.41
CA VAL A 268 3.89 -1.73 1.47
C VAL A 268 4.56 -2.54 2.58
N HIS A 269 5.84 -2.30 2.85
CA HIS A 269 6.56 -2.85 4.00
C HIS A 269 5.92 -2.49 5.33
N GLU A 270 5.43 -1.26 5.48
CA GLU A 270 4.80 -0.81 6.72
C GLU A 270 3.46 -1.51 6.95
N TYR A 271 2.64 -1.66 5.90
CA TYR A 271 1.39 -2.46 5.95
C TYR A 271 1.68 -3.88 6.41
N ILE A 272 2.60 -4.56 5.73
CA ILE A 272 2.98 -5.94 6.00
C ILE A 272 3.51 -6.10 7.43
N ARG A 273 4.46 -5.27 7.84
CA ARG A 273 5.06 -5.36 9.18
C ARG A 273 4.05 -5.13 10.28
N ARG A 274 3.18 -4.14 10.12
CA ARG A 274 2.19 -3.78 11.13
C ARG A 274 1.08 -4.82 11.23
N GLN A 275 0.54 -5.27 10.10
CA GLN A 275 -0.60 -6.20 10.06
C GLN A 275 -0.17 -7.62 10.42
N LEU A 276 0.96 -8.09 9.89
CA LEU A 276 1.40 -9.47 10.06
C LEU A 276 2.36 -9.67 11.24
N GLY A 277 2.73 -8.60 11.94
CA GLY A 277 3.65 -8.65 13.08
C GLY A 277 5.10 -8.97 12.69
N PHE A 278 5.48 -8.74 11.43
CA PHE A 278 6.82 -9.02 10.92
C PHE A 278 7.87 -8.05 11.52
N SER A 279 9.03 -8.61 11.85
CA SER A 279 10.17 -7.82 12.33
C SER A 279 10.80 -7.02 11.18
N ALA A 280 11.71 -6.10 11.50
CA ALA A 280 12.45 -5.37 10.45
C ALA A 280 13.31 -6.31 9.58
N GLN A 281 13.83 -7.42 10.14
CA GLN A 281 14.63 -8.40 9.40
C GLN A 281 13.80 -9.25 8.44
N ASP A 282 12.49 -9.33 8.67
CA ASP A 282 11.56 -10.02 7.78
C ASP A 282 11.22 -9.18 6.55
N CYS A 283 11.39 -7.85 6.60
CA CYS A 283 11.05 -6.92 5.52
C CYS A 283 12.24 -5.99 5.20
N VAL A 284 13.03 -6.35 4.19
CA VAL A 284 14.31 -5.72 3.88
C VAL A 284 14.28 -5.00 2.53
N TYR A 285 14.85 -3.80 2.49
CA TYR A 285 15.08 -3.02 1.29
C TYR A 285 16.59 -2.86 1.07
N VAL A 286 17.13 -3.59 0.10
CA VAL A 286 18.54 -3.48 -0.31
C VAL A 286 18.63 -2.43 -1.41
N LEU A 287 19.40 -1.39 -1.14
CA LEU A 287 19.63 -0.26 -2.03
C LEU A 287 21.12 0.02 -2.19
N GLY A 288 21.48 0.69 -3.29
CA GLY A 288 22.86 1.00 -3.64
C GLY A 288 23.49 2.09 -2.76
N PRO A 289 24.13 3.12 -3.34
CA PRO A 289 24.86 4.15 -2.57
C PRO A 289 23.97 5.22 -1.93
N TYR A 290 22.65 5.07 -2.03
CA TYR A 290 21.69 6.10 -1.64
C TYR A 290 21.27 5.97 -0.18
N CYS A 291 20.97 7.11 0.43
CA CYS A 291 20.09 7.12 1.58
C CYS A 291 18.70 6.64 1.12
N PRO A 292 18.00 5.80 1.89
CA PRO A 292 16.66 5.38 1.50
C PRO A 292 15.74 6.60 1.41
N TRP A 293 14.91 6.61 0.37
CA TRP A 293 13.66 7.36 0.40
C TRP A 293 12.79 6.69 1.45
N ARG A 294 12.49 7.42 2.54
CA ARG A 294 11.89 6.81 3.73
C ARG A 294 10.43 6.46 3.48
N GLY A 295 10.02 5.40 4.19
CA GLY A 295 8.60 5.17 4.44
C GLY A 295 7.97 6.34 5.20
N SER A 296 6.68 6.26 5.41
CA SER A 296 5.91 7.38 5.94
C SER A 296 6.25 7.72 7.39
N PHE A 297 5.81 8.87 7.87
CA PHE A 297 5.63 9.13 9.30
C PHE A 297 4.16 8.97 9.71
N HIS A 298 3.40 8.15 8.97
CA HIS A 298 1.99 7.94 9.23
C HIS A 298 1.78 7.29 10.59
N ARG A 299 0.76 7.74 11.31
CA ARG A 299 0.56 7.42 12.72
C ARG A 299 0.18 5.96 13.02
N SER A 300 -0.59 5.28 12.15
CA SER A 300 -0.82 3.82 12.28
C SER A 300 0.37 2.97 11.87
N TYR A 301 1.34 3.59 11.19
CA TYR A 301 2.47 2.96 10.55
C TYR A 301 3.72 3.73 11.02
N GLY A 302 4.66 4.05 10.14
CA GLY A 302 5.76 4.93 10.47
C GLY A 302 7.07 4.22 10.82
N PRO A 303 8.02 4.92 11.48
CA PRO A 303 9.38 4.44 11.74
C PRO A 303 9.48 3.06 12.39
N ASP A 304 8.54 2.72 13.27
CA ASP A 304 8.48 1.40 13.90
C ASP A 304 8.26 0.25 12.89
N TYR A 305 7.66 0.56 11.74
CA TYR A 305 7.29 -0.38 10.67
C TYR A 305 8.03 -0.12 9.34
N TRP A 306 8.97 0.82 9.29
CA TRP A 306 9.83 0.99 8.11
C TRP A 306 10.57 -0.30 7.75
N PRO A 307 10.85 -0.58 6.46
CA PRO A 307 11.70 -1.70 6.14
C PRO A 307 13.08 -1.53 6.79
N GLN A 308 13.74 -2.63 7.11
CA GLN A 308 15.18 -2.58 7.32
C GLN A 308 15.81 -2.19 5.99
N TRP A 309 16.49 -1.05 5.93
CA TRP A 309 17.20 -0.64 4.73
C TRP A 309 18.68 -0.99 4.84
N ILE A 310 19.29 -1.33 3.71
CA ILE A 310 20.72 -1.60 3.62
C ILE A 310 21.29 -0.85 2.43
N SER A 311 22.12 0.16 2.70
CA SER A 311 22.92 0.81 1.66
C SER A 311 24.25 0.07 1.52
N THR A 312 24.48 -0.52 0.35
CA THR A 312 25.74 -1.25 0.08
C THR A 312 26.88 -0.31 -0.33
N GLY A 313 26.57 0.94 -0.71
CA GLY A 313 27.54 1.87 -1.26
C GLY A 313 27.94 1.58 -2.72
N GLY A 314 27.34 0.57 -3.37
CA GLY A 314 27.68 0.15 -4.73
C GLY A 314 26.46 -0.04 -5.65
N GLY A 315 26.71 -0.52 -6.86
CA GLY A 315 25.70 -0.81 -7.88
C GLY A 315 25.05 -2.19 -7.74
N ASP A 316 24.60 -2.74 -8.86
CA ASP A 316 23.83 -3.98 -8.95
C ASP A 316 24.55 -5.16 -8.28
N ASP A 317 25.84 -5.33 -8.56
CA ASP A 317 26.65 -6.44 -8.01
C ASP A 317 26.79 -6.36 -6.48
N ALA A 318 26.91 -5.16 -5.93
CA ALA A 318 27.02 -4.97 -4.48
C ALA A 318 25.68 -5.29 -3.80
N ASN A 319 24.58 -4.82 -4.38
CA ASN A 319 23.23 -5.11 -3.91
C ASN A 319 22.90 -6.59 -4.01
N TRP A 320 23.32 -7.25 -5.10
CA TRP A 320 23.12 -8.67 -5.28
C TRP A 320 23.91 -9.50 -4.24
N MET A 321 25.18 -9.17 -4.00
CA MET A 321 25.99 -9.85 -2.99
C MET A 321 25.40 -9.71 -1.57
N GLU A 322 24.85 -8.55 -1.23
CA GLU A 322 24.14 -8.35 0.04
C GLU A 322 22.84 -9.16 0.08
N ALA A 323 22.04 -9.15 -0.99
CA ALA A 323 20.83 -9.96 -1.08
C ALA A 323 21.14 -11.46 -0.92
N GLN A 324 22.19 -11.99 -1.56
CA GLN A 324 22.64 -13.37 -1.36
C GLN A 324 22.96 -13.67 0.11
N THR A 325 23.56 -12.72 0.82
CA THR A 325 23.86 -12.86 2.25
C THR A 325 22.59 -12.93 3.08
N LEU A 326 21.62 -12.05 2.84
CA LEU A 326 20.32 -12.04 3.53
C LEU A 326 19.53 -13.32 3.28
N LEU A 327 19.47 -13.77 2.02
CA LEU A 327 18.81 -15.00 1.59
C LEU A 327 19.38 -16.24 2.31
N GLN A 328 20.66 -16.23 2.69
CA GLN A 328 21.29 -17.33 3.43
C GLN A 328 21.18 -17.20 4.96
N THR A 329 21.03 -15.99 5.48
CA THR A 329 21.19 -15.71 6.92
C THR A 329 19.89 -15.37 7.62
N THR A 330 19.19 -14.33 7.16
CA THR A 330 17.96 -13.82 7.79
C THR A 330 16.70 -14.36 7.12
N LYS A 331 16.79 -14.80 5.87
CA LYS A 331 15.67 -15.30 5.06
C LYS A 331 14.43 -14.37 5.12
N PRO A 332 14.52 -13.13 4.59
CA PRO A 332 13.42 -12.16 4.65
C PRO A 332 12.12 -12.72 4.05
N ARG A 333 10.98 -12.39 4.68
CA ARG A 333 9.63 -12.67 4.17
C ARG A 333 9.27 -11.73 3.02
N PHE A 334 9.78 -10.51 3.05
CA PHE A 334 9.68 -9.56 1.96
C PHE A 334 11.04 -8.91 1.69
N LEU A 335 11.56 -9.12 0.48
CA LEU A 335 12.81 -8.52 0.02
C LEU A 335 12.53 -7.57 -1.15
N THR A 336 12.96 -6.32 -1.04
CA THR A 336 13.06 -5.39 -2.17
C THR A 336 14.52 -5.27 -2.57
N LEU A 337 14.84 -5.64 -3.81
CA LEU A 337 16.16 -5.54 -4.41
C LEU A 337 16.14 -4.47 -5.50
N TYR A 338 16.85 -3.37 -5.27
CA TYR A 338 16.99 -2.29 -6.24
C TYR A 338 18.31 -2.40 -7.01
N LEU A 339 18.23 -2.28 -8.33
CA LEU A 339 19.33 -2.42 -9.28
C LEU A 339 19.51 -1.10 -10.06
N PRO A 340 20.40 -0.19 -9.62
CA PRO A 340 20.55 1.15 -10.20
C PRO A 340 21.36 1.24 -11.51
N ASP A 341 22.15 0.24 -11.87
CA ASP A 341 23.24 0.45 -12.84
C ASP A 341 22.74 0.69 -14.27
N VAL A 342 21.56 0.18 -14.63
CA VAL A 342 20.94 0.43 -15.94
C VAL A 342 20.64 1.91 -16.15
N ASP A 343 20.16 2.59 -15.10
CA ASP A 343 19.95 4.03 -15.14
C ASP A 343 21.27 4.81 -15.24
N HIS A 344 22.26 4.43 -14.43
CA HIS A 344 23.57 5.10 -14.45
C HIS A 344 24.24 4.98 -15.81
N ALA A 345 24.28 3.77 -16.37
CA ALA A 345 24.85 3.51 -17.68
C ALA A 345 24.08 4.23 -18.80
N GLY A 346 22.76 4.37 -18.67
CA GLY A 346 21.96 5.15 -19.60
C GLY A 346 22.39 6.62 -19.61
N HIS A 347 22.58 7.23 -18.44
CA HIS A 347 23.03 8.63 -18.31
C HIS A 347 24.43 8.90 -18.88
N ASP A 348 25.32 7.91 -18.87
CA ASP A 348 26.63 8.02 -19.51
C ASP A 348 26.54 8.15 -21.04
N GLY A 349 25.41 7.75 -21.64
CA GLY A 349 25.16 7.89 -23.07
C GLY A 349 25.98 6.93 -23.94
N ILE A 350 26.55 5.87 -23.35
CA ILE A 350 27.29 4.83 -24.05
C ILE A 350 26.38 3.61 -24.24
N TRP A 351 25.89 3.42 -25.47
CA TRP A 351 24.90 2.38 -25.77
C TRP A 351 25.35 0.97 -25.42
N ALA A 352 26.63 0.65 -25.64
CA ALA A 352 27.18 -0.66 -25.31
C ALA A 352 27.16 -0.93 -23.79
N ASP A 353 27.44 0.10 -22.99
CA ASP A 353 27.45 -0.01 -21.53
C ASP A 353 26.03 -0.08 -20.98
N TYR A 354 25.08 0.66 -21.58
CA TYR A 354 23.65 0.54 -21.28
C TYR A 354 23.11 -0.89 -21.53
N LEU A 355 23.43 -1.48 -22.68
CA LEU A 355 23.04 -2.85 -22.98
C LEU A 355 23.72 -3.87 -22.04
N ALA A 356 25.01 -3.67 -21.72
CA ALA A 356 25.71 -4.54 -20.79
C ALA A 356 25.13 -4.47 -19.37
N ALA A 357 24.68 -3.30 -18.93
CA ALA A 357 23.98 -3.15 -17.65
C ALA A 357 22.63 -3.88 -17.65
N ILE A 358 21.87 -3.81 -18.75
CA ILE A 358 20.61 -4.57 -18.91
C ILE A 358 20.87 -6.07 -18.84
N GLU A 359 21.86 -6.56 -19.58
CA GLU A 359 22.25 -7.98 -19.57
C GLU A 359 22.69 -8.41 -18.16
N ARG A 360 23.39 -7.55 -17.42
CA ARG A 360 23.80 -7.86 -16.04
C ARG A 360 22.63 -7.92 -15.06
N ALA A 361 21.68 -6.97 -15.15
CA ALA A 361 20.47 -7.00 -14.33
C ALA A 361 19.64 -8.27 -14.60
N ASP A 362 19.54 -8.68 -15.88
CA ASP A 362 18.88 -9.93 -16.29
C ASP A 362 19.58 -11.18 -15.72
N GLU A 363 20.91 -11.22 -15.73
CA GLU A 363 21.69 -12.30 -15.10
C GLU A 363 21.38 -12.41 -13.60
N ILE A 364 21.38 -11.28 -12.87
CA ILE A 364 21.07 -11.24 -11.43
C ILE A 364 19.65 -11.77 -11.17
N ILE A 365 18.67 -11.37 -11.97
CA ILE A 365 17.28 -11.86 -11.88
C ILE A 365 17.23 -13.38 -12.09
N GLY A 366 17.95 -13.90 -13.09
CA GLY A 366 18.05 -15.34 -13.36
C GLY A 366 18.72 -16.12 -12.22
N GLU A 367 19.82 -15.60 -11.68
CA GLU A 367 20.53 -16.18 -10.53
C GLU A 367 19.64 -16.20 -9.28
N LEU A 368 18.93 -15.11 -9.00
CA LEU A 368 17.99 -14.99 -7.89
C LEU A 368 16.84 -15.99 -8.01
N TRP A 369 16.19 -16.09 -9.18
CA TRP A 369 15.13 -17.08 -9.37
C TRP A 369 15.64 -18.51 -9.22
N THR A 370 16.81 -18.81 -9.80
CA THR A 370 17.45 -20.13 -9.67
C THR A 370 17.71 -20.46 -8.20
N TRP A 371 18.16 -19.49 -7.41
CA TRP A 371 18.39 -19.67 -5.98
C TRP A 371 17.07 -19.91 -5.22
N ILE A 372 16.04 -19.09 -5.47
CA ILE A 372 14.70 -19.22 -4.85
C ILE A 372 14.16 -20.63 -5.06
N GLN A 373 14.25 -21.15 -6.29
CA GLN A 373 13.77 -22.49 -6.63
C GLN A 373 14.63 -23.62 -6.02
N SER A 374 15.86 -23.32 -5.59
CA SER A 374 16.78 -24.31 -5.02
C SER A 374 16.71 -24.43 -3.50
N ASP A 375 16.25 -23.39 -2.79
CA ASP A 375 16.19 -23.37 -1.33
C ASP A 375 14.80 -23.83 -0.84
N PRO A 376 14.72 -24.85 0.04
CA PRO A 376 13.44 -25.41 0.47
C PRO A 376 12.58 -24.47 1.32
N ASP A 377 13.14 -23.37 1.86
CA ASP A 377 12.35 -22.36 2.59
C ASP A 377 11.75 -21.29 1.66
N TYR A 378 12.12 -21.30 0.38
CA TYR A 378 11.72 -20.34 -0.66
C TYR A 378 10.99 -20.98 -1.84
N ALA A 379 11.38 -22.20 -2.22
CA ALA A 379 10.74 -22.94 -3.30
C ALA A 379 9.25 -23.17 -2.98
N ASP A 380 8.41 -23.08 -4.00
CA ASP A 380 6.95 -23.29 -3.92
C ASP A 380 6.18 -22.37 -2.95
N ASN A 381 6.82 -21.38 -2.32
CA ASN A 381 6.17 -20.44 -1.39
C ASN A 381 6.54 -18.96 -1.60
N THR A 382 7.37 -18.66 -2.60
CA THR A 382 7.87 -17.30 -2.90
C THR A 382 7.35 -16.79 -4.23
N VAL A 383 6.72 -15.62 -4.23
CA VAL A 383 6.38 -14.88 -5.44
C VAL A 383 7.43 -13.81 -5.70
N MET A 384 7.93 -13.73 -6.94
CA MET A 384 8.84 -12.67 -7.38
C MET A 384 8.11 -11.76 -8.39
N LEU A 385 8.12 -10.46 -8.13
CA LEU A 385 7.66 -9.41 -9.03
C LEU A 385 8.87 -8.62 -9.52
N ILE A 386 9.03 -8.51 -10.83
CA ILE A 386 10.10 -7.75 -11.49
C ILE A 386 9.46 -6.59 -12.22
N THR A 387 9.94 -5.38 -11.96
CA THR A 387 9.46 -4.15 -12.60
C THR A 387 10.58 -3.12 -12.61
N ASN A 388 10.28 -1.94 -13.12
CA ASN A 388 11.10 -0.75 -12.96
C ASN A 388 10.23 0.46 -12.62
N ASP A 389 10.88 1.58 -12.36
CA ASP A 389 10.29 2.84 -11.95
C ASP A 389 9.99 3.74 -13.16
N HIS A 390 10.90 3.81 -14.12
CA HIS A 390 10.71 4.45 -15.42
C HIS A 390 11.59 3.83 -16.50
N GLY A 391 11.26 4.11 -17.75
CA GLY A 391 12.14 3.84 -18.89
C GLY A 391 12.99 5.06 -19.26
N ARG A 392 13.27 5.23 -20.55
CA ARG A 392 14.16 6.29 -21.08
C ARG A 392 13.58 6.89 -22.36
N HIS A 393 13.99 8.08 -22.78
CA HIS A 393 13.34 8.71 -23.94
C HIS A 393 13.41 7.84 -25.20
N THR A 394 12.35 7.86 -26.00
CA THR A 394 12.28 7.11 -27.27
C THR A 394 13.32 7.59 -28.28
N THR A 395 13.67 8.88 -28.26
CA THR A 395 14.61 9.50 -29.21
C THR A 395 16.06 9.45 -28.75
N ASN A 396 16.31 9.40 -27.44
CA ASN A 396 17.63 9.32 -26.84
C ASN A 396 17.54 8.58 -25.50
N PHE A 397 18.23 7.45 -25.37
CA PHE A 397 18.21 6.67 -24.13
C PHE A 397 18.92 7.38 -22.96
N GLN A 398 19.69 8.46 -23.18
CA GLN A 398 20.41 9.13 -22.09
C GLN A 398 19.53 9.86 -21.07
N GLY A 399 18.30 10.20 -21.46
CA GLY A 399 17.38 10.99 -20.63
C GLY A 399 16.10 10.24 -20.28
N HIS A 400 15.38 10.80 -19.32
CA HIS A 400 14.06 10.38 -18.85
C HIS A 400 13.38 11.60 -18.20
N GLY A 401 12.23 11.43 -17.55
CA GLY A 401 11.49 12.51 -16.89
C GLY A 401 10.46 13.24 -17.77
N ASP A 402 10.14 12.71 -18.96
CA ASP A 402 9.05 13.21 -19.79
C ASP A 402 7.92 12.17 -19.98
N GLY A 403 6.84 12.58 -20.64
CA GLY A 403 5.67 11.74 -20.89
C GLY A 403 5.78 10.83 -22.12
N CYS A 404 6.97 10.65 -22.71
CA CYS A 404 7.09 9.81 -23.91
C CYS A 404 6.91 8.32 -23.58
N ASN A 405 6.52 7.53 -24.58
CA ASN A 405 6.26 6.09 -24.36
C ASN A 405 7.50 5.35 -23.85
N GLY A 406 8.71 5.76 -24.28
CA GLY A 406 9.95 5.17 -23.80
C GLY A 406 10.18 5.37 -22.31
N CYS A 407 9.74 6.50 -21.74
CA CYS A 407 9.86 6.78 -20.30
C CYS A 407 8.75 6.12 -19.49
N ARG A 408 7.54 6.01 -20.06
CA ARG A 408 6.34 5.58 -19.32
C ARG A 408 6.10 4.08 -19.39
N GLN A 409 6.36 3.43 -20.51
CA GLN A 409 6.14 1.98 -20.61
C GLN A 409 7.30 1.27 -19.92
N ILE A 410 6.97 0.43 -18.93
CA ILE A 410 7.92 -0.25 -18.05
C ILE A 410 7.63 -1.75 -18.04
N GLU A 411 8.58 -2.53 -17.54
CA GLU A 411 8.44 -3.98 -17.38
C GLU A 411 7.52 -4.30 -16.22
N CYS A 412 6.77 -5.40 -16.32
CA CYS A 412 6.12 -6.01 -15.16
C CYS A 412 5.93 -7.51 -15.39
N LEU A 413 6.61 -8.31 -14.58
CA LEU A 413 6.60 -9.78 -14.63
C LEU A 413 6.41 -10.34 -13.22
N ALA A 414 5.35 -11.14 -13.04
CA ALA A 414 5.10 -11.88 -11.80
C ALA A 414 5.31 -13.37 -12.03
N ILE A 415 6.03 -14.04 -11.13
CA ILE A 415 6.28 -15.50 -11.15
C ILE A 415 6.17 -16.07 -9.73
N GLY A 416 5.72 -17.31 -9.59
CA GLY A 416 5.64 -18.01 -8.30
C GLY A 416 4.30 -18.69 -8.04
N PRO A 417 4.11 -19.29 -6.84
CA PRO A 417 2.89 -19.99 -6.48
C PRO A 417 1.68 -19.05 -6.48
N GLY A 418 0.53 -19.54 -6.94
CA GLY A 418 -0.70 -18.76 -7.06
C GLY A 418 -0.70 -17.76 -8.23
N ILE A 419 0.42 -17.54 -8.90
CA ILE A 419 0.51 -16.76 -10.14
C ILE A 419 0.26 -17.67 -11.34
N ARG A 420 -0.53 -17.20 -12.31
CA ARG A 420 -0.79 -17.91 -13.57
C ARG A 420 0.49 -18.10 -14.36
N THR A 421 0.57 -19.19 -15.12
CA THR A 421 1.79 -19.53 -15.86
C THR A 421 1.64 -19.35 -17.38
N GLY A 422 2.73 -18.93 -18.04
CA GLY A 422 2.83 -18.82 -19.49
C GLY A 422 1.86 -17.82 -20.14
N LEU A 423 1.48 -16.76 -19.41
CA LEU A 423 0.46 -15.79 -19.83
C LEU A 423 1.08 -14.42 -20.13
N ILE A 424 0.53 -13.74 -21.12
CA ILE A 424 0.65 -12.28 -21.25
C ILE A 424 -0.71 -11.68 -20.93
N SER A 425 -0.81 -10.97 -19.80
CA SER A 425 -2.01 -10.23 -19.44
C SER A 425 -2.09 -8.97 -20.28
N THR A 426 -3.19 -8.80 -21.02
CA THR A 426 -3.45 -7.61 -21.83
C THR A 426 -4.30 -6.56 -21.09
N ILE A 427 -4.50 -6.73 -19.78
CA ILE A 427 -5.20 -5.75 -18.94
C ILE A 427 -4.20 -4.64 -18.63
N PRO A 428 -4.47 -3.37 -19.03
CA PRO A 428 -3.57 -2.27 -18.71
C PRO A 428 -3.45 -2.06 -17.21
N ARG A 429 -2.22 -1.90 -16.72
CA ARG A 429 -1.89 -1.66 -15.32
C ARG A 429 -0.89 -0.52 -15.16
N THR A 430 -0.82 0.05 -13.96
CA THR A 430 0.06 1.18 -13.67
C THR A 430 0.82 1.04 -12.36
N THR A 431 1.84 1.88 -12.15
CA THR A 431 2.70 1.87 -10.95
C THR A 431 1.93 1.75 -9.62
N PRO A 432 0.82 2.49 -9.38
CA PRO A 432 0.00 2.32 -8.19
C PRO A 432 -0.48 0.89 -7.90
N ASP A 433 -0.67 0.03 -8.91
CA ASP A 433 -1.18 -1.33 -8.75
C ASP A 433 -0.18 -2.30 -8.09
N ILE A 434 1.09 -1.90 -7.95
CA ILE A 434 2.18 -2.75 -7.42
C ILE A 434 2.00 -3.01 -5.91
N ALA A 435 1.99 -1.96 -5.09
CA ALA A 435 1.89 -2.07 -3.63
C ALA A 435 0.67 -2.86 -3.14
N PRO A 436 -0.58 -2.63 -3.61
CA PRO A 436 -1.74 -3.38 -3.14
C PRO A 436 -1.65 -4.85 -3.57
N THR A 437 -1.06 -5.14 -4.73
CA THR A 437 -0.80 -6.52 -5.16
C THR A 437 0.23 -7.21 -4.25
N LEU A 438 1.36 -6.57 -3.95
CA LEU A 438 2.38 -7.11 -3.05
C LEU A 438 1.84 -7.35 -1.63
N ALA A 439 1.05 -6.41 -1.11
CA ALA A 439 0.37 -6.57 0.17
C ALA A 439 -0.56 -7.79 0.15
N ARG A 440 -1.41 -7.91 -0.88
CA ARG A 440 -2.37 -9.02 -1.02
C ARG A 440 -1.67 -10.37 -1.07
N LEU A 441 -0.52 -10.48 -1.74
CA LEU A 441 0.23 -11.73 -1.86
C LEU A 441 0.65 -12.28 -0.49
N LEU A 442 1.00 -11.41 0.46
CA LEU A 442 1.37 -11.77 1.84
C LEU A 442 0.19 -11.76 2.82
N GLY A 443 -1.03 -11.47 2.37
CA GLY A 443 -2.20 -11.40 3.24
C GLY A 443 -2.35 -10.07 4.00
N ALA A 444 -1.66 -9.01 3.57
CA ALA A 444 -1.86 -7.66 4.08
C ALA A 444 -2.74 -6.83 3.12
N GLU A 445 -3.18 -5.66 3.57
CA GLU A 445 -3.94 -4.68 2.80
C GLU A 445 -3.25 -3.31 2.79
N ALA A 446 -3.00 -2.79 1.59
CA ALA A 446 -2.43 -1.45 1.38
C ALA A 446 -3.53 -0.37 1.37
N GLN A 447 -4.14 -0.13 2.53
CA GLN A 447 -5.38 0.67 2.67
C GLN A 447 -5.32 2.13 2.16
N PHE A 448 -4.12 2.69 1.95
CA PHE A 448 -3.94 4.07 1.42
C PHE A 448 -3.36 4.10 -0.01
N SER A 449 -3.18 2.93 -0.64
CA SER A 449 -2.85 2.87 -2.06
C SER A 449 -4.05 3.36 -2.89
N SER A 450 -3.76 4.03 -4.01
CA SER A 450 -4.76 4.39 -5.02
C SER A 450 -4.85 3.36 -6.16
N GLY A 451 -3.97 2.37 -6.17
CA GLY A 451 -3.96 1.29 -7.15
C GLY A 451 -4.88 0.14 -6.77
N GLU A 452 -5.04 -0.76 -7.72
CA GLU A 452 -5.91 -1.92 -7.62
C GLU A 452 -5.07 -3.20 -7.62
N ILE A 453 -5.54 -4.22 -6.90
CA ILE A 453 -4.91 -5.55 -6.93
C ILE A 453 -4.97 -6.09 -8.37
N MET A 454 -3.84 -6.58 -8.87
CA MET A 454 -3.68 -7.23 -10.19
C MET A 454 -4.29 -8.63 -10.21
N THR A 455 -5.58 -8.76 -9.91
CA THR A 455 -6.26 -10.05 -9.72
C THR A 455 -6.13 -11.00 -10.92
N GLU A 456 -6.06 -10.49 -12.14
CA GLU A 456 -5.97 -11.28 -13.38
C GLU A 456 -4.69 -12.12 -13.53
N ILE A 457 -3.65 -11.80 -12.74
CA ILE A 457 -2.39 -12.56 -12.72
C ILE A 457 -2.50 -13.79 -11.80
N LEU A 458 -3.51 -13.85 -10.93
CA LEU A 458 -3.69 -14.90 -9.95
C LEU A 458 -4.49 -16.08 -10.53
N GLU A 459 -4.18 -17.30 -10.11
CA GLU A 459 -4.87 -18.50 -10.58
C GLU A 459 -6.38 -18.43 -10.26
N PRO A 460 -7.27 -18.76 -11.21
CA PRO A 460 -8.69 -18.79 -10.95
C PRO A 460 -9.04 -19.95 -10.01
N GLY A 461 -10.09 -19.79 -9.21
CA GLY A 461 -10.56 -20.83 -8.31
C GLY A 461 -9.65 -21.10 -7.11
N MET A 462 -8.72 -20.19 -6.79
CA MET A 462 -7.98 -20.26 -5.53
C MET A 462 -8.92 -20.21 -4.32
N PHE A 463 -8.65 -21.06 -3.34
CA PHE A 463 -9.39 -21.19 -2.08
C PHE A 463 -8.44 -21.55 -0.94
N LEU A 464 -8.93 -21.45 0.30
CA LEU A 464 -8.30 -22.00 1.48
C LEU A 464 -9.06 -23.26 1.91
N ARG A 465 -8.39 -24.42 1.99
CA ARG A 465 -9.03 -25.65 2.43
C ARG A 465 -9.30 -25.59 3.93
N GLY A 466 -10.52 -25.92 4.35
CA GLY A 466 -10.98 -25.76 5.73
C GLY A 466 -11.68 -24.45 6.02
N ASP A 467 -11.60 -23.46 5.13
CA ASP A 467 -12.34 -22.20 5.23
C ASP A 467 -13.66 -22.31 4.46
N ALA A 468 -14.65 -22.88 5.12
CA ALA A 468 -15.95 -23.17 4.54
C ALA A 468 -16.84 -21.94 4.48
N ASN A 469 -16.62 -20.94 5.34
CA ASN A 469 -17.40 -19.71 5.34
C ASN A 469 -16.79 -18.61 4.43
N MET A 470 -15.57 -18.83 3.94
CA MET A 470 -14.78 -17.92 3.10
C MET A 470 -14.48 -16.60 3.79
N ASP A 471 -14.09 -16.60 5.07
CA ASP A 471 -13.65 -15.40 5.79
C ASP A 471 -12.13 -15.34 6.00
N GLY A 472 -11.40 -16.31 5.44
CA GLY A 472 -9.95 -16.42 5.52
C GLY A 472 -9.42 -16.92 6.86
N VAL A 473 -10.29 -17.25 7.82
CA VAL A 473 -9.93 -17.68 9.17
C VAL A 473 -10.48 -19.07 9.45
N LEU A 474 -9.58 -20.05 9.52
CA LEU A 474 -9.95 -21.42 9.84
C LEU A 474 -10.31 -21.58 11.33
N ASP A 475 -11.60 -21.69 11.65
CA ASP A 475 -12.12 -21.84 13.00
C ASP A 475 -13.41 -22.71 13.11
N ILE A 476 -14.11 -22.64 14.25
CA ILE A 476 -15.32 -23.45 14.48
C ILE A 476 -16.51 -23.02 13.61
N SER A 477 -16.53 -21.77 13.13
CA SER A 477 -17.56 -21.25 12.24
C SER A 477 -17.52 -21.94 10.87
N ASP A 478 -16.35 -22.40 10.44
CA ASP A 478 -16.20 -23.25 9.26
C ASP A 478 -16.85 -24.60 9.44
N VAL A 479 -16.61 -25.26 10.57
CA VAL A 479 -17.26 -26.54 10.91
C VAL A 479 -18.79 -26.39 10.91
N VAL A 480 -19.30 -25.27 11.42
CA VAL A 480 -20.73 -24.97 11.39
C VAL A 480 -21.24 -24.81 9.96
N THR A 481 -20.49 -24.11 9.11
CA THR A 481 -20.83 -23.89 7.71
C THR A 481 -20.78 -25.20 6.91
N ASP A 482 -19.76 -26.01 7.13
CA ASP A 482 -19.57 -27.32 6.52
C ASP A 482 -20.75 -28.26 6.85
N LEU A 483 -21.11 -28.37 8.13
CA LEU A 483 -22.30 -29.11 8.55
C LEU A 483 -23.60 -28.52 7.98
N ALA A 484 -23.73 -27.20 7.90
CA ALA A 484 -24.90 -26.55 7.33
C ALA A 484 -25.06 -26.85 5.84
N VAL A 485 -23.96 -26.93 5.08
CA VAL A 485 -23.96 -27.34 3.67
C VAL A 485 -24.31 -28.83 3.54
N LEU A 486 -23.66 -29.70 4.32
CA LEU A 486 -23.88 -31.15 4.28
C LEU A 486 -25.34 -31.54 4.55
N PHE A 487 -26.01 -30.84 5.47
CA PHE A 487 -27.42 -31.10 5.82
C PHE A 487 -28.43 -30.22 5.07
N GLY A 488 -28.01 -29.50 4.03
CA GLY A 488 -28.90 -28.74 3.13
C GLY A 488 -29.47 -27.45 3.70
N GLY A 489 -28.82 -26.88 4.72
CA GLY A 489 -29.16 -25.58 5.33
C GLY A 489 -28.61 -24.37 4.57
N VAL A 490 -27.54 -24.53 3.78
CA VAL A 490 -26.88 -23.46 3.01
C VAL A 490 -26.37 -24.01 1.67
N THR A 491 -26.45 -23.21 0.60
CA THR A 491 -25.81 -23.52 -0.70
C THR A 491 -24.41 -22.92 -0.76
N HIS A 492 -23.43 -23.67 -1.25
CA HIS A 492 -22.03 -23.22 -1.33
C HIS A 492 -21.48 -23.30 -2.76
N ASN A 493 -20.54 -22.42 -3.09
CA ASN A 493 -19.96 -22.30 -4.44
C ASN A 493 -18.50 -22.80 -4.54
N CYS A 494 -17.91 -23.21 -3.41
CA CYS A 494 -16.59 -23.79 -3.35
C CYS A 494 -16.62 -25.07 -2.54
N HIS A 495 -16.94 -26.18 -3.20
CA HIS A 495 -17.03 -27.47 -2.52
C HIS A 495 -15.65 -28.01 -2.15
N ALA A 496 -14.58 -27.63 -2.85
CA ALA A 496 -13.23 -28.07 -2.48
C ALA A 496 -12.75 -27.48 -1.14
N ALA A 497 -13.26 -26.31 -0.71
CA ALA A 497 -12.94 -25.75 0.60
C ALA A 497 -13.53 -26.57 1.76
N LEU A 498 -14.62 -27.29 1.51
CA LEU A 498 -15.31 -28.13 2.50
C LEU A 498 -14.74 -29.55 2.57
N ASP A 499 -14.02 -30.00 1.53
CA ASP A 499 -13.39 -31.31 1.48
C ASP A 499 -12.10 -31.28 2.31
N ASN A 500 -12.25 -31.36 3.63
CA ASN A 500 -11.21 -31.12 4.61
C ASN A 500 -10.18 -32.26 4.66
N ASN A 501 -10.58 -33.47 4.30
CA ASN A 501 -9.72 -34.64 4.26
C ASN A 501 -9.15 -34.93 2.85
N ASP A 502 -9.56 -34.16 1.84
CA ASP A 502 -9.14 -34.24 0.43
C ASP A 502 -9.39 -35.62 -0.20
N ASP A 503 -10.51 -36.26 0.18
CA ASP A 503 -10.93 -37.56 -0.35
C ASP A 503 -11.89 -37.46 -1.56
N ASN A 504 -12.15 -36.23 -2.02
CA ASN A 504 -13.06 -35.88 -3.12
C ASN A 504 -14.53 -36.23 -2.86
N SER A 505 -14.94 -36.42 -1.59
CA SER A 505 -16.31 -36.67 -1.19
C SER A 505 -16.73 -35.78 -0.02
N LEU A 506 -17.76 -34.95 -0.23
CA LEU A 506 -18.32 -34.17 0.88
C LEU A 506 -19.21 -35.02 1.77
N ASP A 507 -18.71 -35.40 2.95
CA ASP A 507 -19.47 -36.14 3.96
C ASP A 507 -19.14 -35.74 5.41
N ILE A 508 -19.57 -36.53 6.39
CA ILE A 508 -19.37 -36.17 7.80
C ILE A 508 -17.91 -36.27 8.25
N ALA A 509 -17.06 -36.97 7.48
CA ALA A 509 -15.64 -37.08 7.74
C ALA A 509 -14.94 -35.73 7.65
N ASP A 510 -15.44 -34.81 6.81
CA ASP A 510 -14.87 -33.48 6.63
C ASP A 510 -14.94 -32.60 7.88
N PRO A 511 -16.12 -32.33 8.47
CA PRO A 511 -16.18 -31.54 9.70
C PRO A 511 -15.54 -32.27 10.88
N ILE A 512 -15.50 -33.61 10.87
CA ILE A 512 -14.75 -34.40 11.87
C ILE A 512 -13.24 -34.16 11.71
N HIS A 513 -12.73 -34.13 10.50
CA HIS A 513 -11.31 -33.85 10.21
C HIS A 513 -10.93 -32.48 10.76
N LEU A 514 -11.72 -31.45 10.41
CA LEU A 514 -11.50 -30.08 10.85
C LEU A 514 -11.61 -29.91 12.37
N LEU A 515 -12.60 -30.53 13.02
CA LEU A 515 -12.71 -30.56 14.49
C LEU A 515 -11.53 -31.26 15.16
N THR A 516 -11.02 -32.33 14.56
CA THR A 516 -9.86 -33.07 15.08
C THR A 516 -8.61 -32.20 15.00
N HIS A 517 -8.44 -31.47 13.90
CA HIS A 517 -7.38 -30.47 13.77
C HIS A 517 -7.49 -29.39 14.87
N LEU A 518 -8.65 -28.71 14.94
CA LEU A 518 -8.90 -27.58 15.84
C LEU A 518 -8.76 -27.91 17.34
N PHE A 519 -9.20 -29.11 17.77
CA PHE A 519 -9.35 -29.41 19.19
C PHE A 519 -8.52 -30.60 19.69
N GLN A 520 -7.97 -31.42 18.80
CA GLN A 520 -7.30 -32.68 19.19
C GLN A 520 -5.87 -32.80 18.65
N GLY A 521 -5.33 -31.75 18.00
CA GLY A 521 -4.00 -31.79 17.40
C GLY A 521 -3.93 -32.79 16.24
N GLY A 522 -5.04 -32.96 15.52
CA GLY A 522 -5.11 -33.76 14.30
C GLY A 522 -4.26 -33.17 13.15
N PRO A 523 -4.16 -33.91 12.03
CA PRO A 523 -3.48 -33.41 10.84
C PRO A 523 -4.07 -32.06 10.39
N LEU A 524 -3.22 -31.22 9.80
CA LEU A 524 -3.67 -30.00 9.11
C LEU A 524 -4.53 -30.39 7.90
N PRO A 525 -5.48 -29.54 7.48
CA PRO A 525 -6.11 -29.70 6.17
C PRO A 525 -5.04 -29.84 5.08
N SER A 526 -5.36 -30.65 4.06
CA SER A 526 -4.50 -30.80 2.88
C SER A 526 -4.31 -29.47 2.14
N LEU A 527 -3.31 -29.42 1.25
CA LEU A 527 -3.11 -28.27 0.37
C LEU A 527 -4.42 -27.89 -0.36
N PRO A 528 -4.72 -26.60 -0.56
CA PRO A 528 -3.80 -25.46 -0.46
C PRO A 528 -3.48 -24.91 0.95
N HIS A 529 -4.09 -25.40 2.03
CA HIS A 529 -3.78 -24.92 3.40
C HIS A 529 -2.28 -25.04 3.75
N PRO A 530 -1.65 -24.03 4.42
CA PRO A 530 -2.25 -22.85 5.07
C PRO A 530 -2.45 -21.62 4.18
N ASN A 531 -1.98 -21.67 2.93
CA ASN A 531 -2.05 -20.53 2.02
C ASN A 531 -3.26 -20.67 1.09
N CYS A 532 -3.68 -19.55 0.50
CA CYS A 532 -4.63 -19.56 -0.58
C CYS A 532 -3.98 -20.14 -1.84
N GLY A 533 -4.63 -21.10 -2.50
CA GLY A 533 -4.04 -21.75 -3.66
C GLY A 533 -5.01 -22.60 -4.46
N VAL A 534 -4.50 -23.24 -5.49
CA VAL A 534 -5.23 -24.26 -6.26
C VAL A 534 -5.03 -25.64 -5.64
N ASP A 535 -6.00 -26.54 -5.83
CA ASP A 535 -5.88 -27.93 -5.41
C ASP A 535 -4.80 -28.66 -6.25
N PRO A 536 -3.69 -29.12 -5.64
CA PRO A 536 -2.61 -29.77 -6.36
C PRO A 536 -2.95 -31.19 -6.84
N THR A 537 -3.98 -31.83 -6.28
CA THR A 537 -4.40 -33.19 -6.67
C THR A 537 -5.28 -33.19 -7.93
N GLY A 538 -5.74 -32.00 -8.34
CA GLY A 538 -6.67 -31.80 -9.43
C GLY A 538 -8.11 -31.97 -8.94
N ALA A 539 -8.78 -30.85 -8.68
CA ALA A 539 -10.09 -30.86 -8.06
C ALA A 539 -11.15 -31.59 -8.90
N SER A 540 -11.83 -32.58 -8.32
CA SER A 540 -13.11 -33.06 -8.85
C SER A 540 -14.29 -32.22 -8.34
N LEU A 541 -14.11 -31.59 -7.17
CA LEU A 541 -15.05 -30.66 -6.56
C LEU A 541 -14.73 -29.22 -6.98
N GLY A 542 -15.71 -28.52 -7.57
CA GLY A 542 -15.46 -27.18 -8.10
C GLY A 542 -15.40 -26.08 -7.03
N CYS A 543 -14.54 -25.08 -7.27
CA CYS A 543 -14.61 -23.76 -6.66
C CYS A 543 -14.83 -22.69 -7.72
N ALA A 544 -16.07 -22.20 -7.80
CA ALA A 544 -16.48 -21.21 -8.78
C ALA A 544 -16.33 -19.78 -8.24
N GLY A 545 -15.63 -18.93 -8.99
CA GLY A 545 -15.38 -17.53 -8.67
C GLY A 545 -13.89 -17.18 -8.64
N HIS A 546 -13.60 -15.89 -8.74
CA HIS A 546 -12.24 -15.38 -8.57
C HIS A 546 -11.96 -15.23 -7.07
N LEU A 547 -10.84 -15.80 -6.57
CA LEU A 547 -10.29 -15.60 -5.21
C LEU A 547 -11.30 -15.79 -4.07
N ARG A 548 -11.36 -16.99 -3.48
CA ARG A 548 -12.24 -17.33 -2.35
C ARG A 548 -11.49 -17.38 -1.01
N CYS A 549 -10.62 -16.41 -0.78
CA CYS A 549 -9.71 -16.36 0.36
C CYS A 549 -9.71 -14.96 1.00
N GLU A 550 -10.89 -14.34 1.10
CA GLU A 550 -11.06 -12.93 1.49
C GLU A 550 -11.91 -12.75 2.73
#